data_AF-A0A0C2Y2D6-F1
#
_entry.id   AF-A0A0C2Y2D6-F1
#
_cell.length_a   1.000
_cell.length_b   1.000
_cell.length_c   1.000
_cell.angle_alpha   90.00
_cell.angle_beta   90.00
_cell.angle_gamma   90.00
#
_symmetry.space_group_name_H-M   'P 1'
#
loop_
_entity.id
_entity.type
_entity.pdbx_description
1 polymer ?
#
loop_
_entity_poly.entity_id
_entity_poly.type
_entity_poly.pdbx_seq_one_letter_code
_entity_poly.pdbx_strand_id
1 'polypeptide(L)'
;MGQRHQAFIIARVVPSGSPPKGAYYRCVGALHHQWCYGRLPLKAATRFMTLIKQEDNALIIREELRAMDGLYRLYGPIPDVPCPFTYFLFESAWSTDLSKEEDSYNSNVMTLKAGEGSKQGVNNDGITIIDVTDPANPSYHIVMLQCFI
;
A
#
# COMPACT_ATOMS: atom_id res chain seq x y z
N MET A 1 -17.49 -17.28 6.83
CA MET A 1 -17.46 -15.79 6.79
C MET A 1 -16.23 -15.34 7.56
N GLY A 2 -15.40 -14.46 7.02
CA GLY A 2 -14.16 -14.02 7.66
C GLY A 2 -13.98 -12.51 7.61
N GLN A 3 -13.23 -11.96 8.56
CA GLN A 3 -12.94 -10.52 8.65
C GLN A 3 -11.95 -10.12 7.56
N ARG A 4 -12.29 -9.08 6.82
CA ARG A 4 -11.55 -8.60 5.64
C ARG A 4 -10.95 -7.24 5.91
N HIS A 5 -9.70 -7.06 5.47
CA HIS A 5 -8.98 -5.80 5.56
C HIS A 5 -8.29 -5.48 4.25
N GLN A 6 -8.53 -4.27 3.75
CA GLN A 6 -7.80 -3.71 2.62
C GLN A 6 -6.68 -2.80 3.09
N ALA A 7 -5.55 -2.90 2.39
CA ALA A 7 -4.43 -2.02 2.58
C ALA A 7 -3.99 -1.43 1.23
N PHE A 8 -3.65 -0.15 1.24
CA PHE A 8 -3.26 0.62 0.06
C PHE A 8 -1.91 1.29 0.31
N ILE A 9 -1.07 1.30 -0.71
CA ILE A 9 0.10 2.16 -0.79
C ILE A 9 -0.18 3.28 -1.79
N ILE A 10 0.08 4.51 -1.39
CA ILE A 10 -0.12 5.70 -2.20
C ILE A 10 1.19 6.48 -2.32
N ALA A 11 1.35 7.23 -3.40
CA ALA A 11 2.46 8.14 -3.58
C ALA A 11 2.03 9.37 -4.37
N ARG A 12 2.75 10.48 -4.20
CA ARG A 12 2.61 11.66 -5.06
C ARG A 12 3.45 11.46 -6.31
N VAL A 13 2.78 11.44 -7.46
CA VAL A 13 3.41 11.34 -8.78
C VAL A 13 2.91 12.48 -9.67
N VAL A 14 3.71 12.90 -10.63
CA VAL A 14 3.35 13.93 -11.62
C VAL A 14 2.60 13.24 -12.77
N PRO A 15 1.31 13.53 -13.01
CA PRO A 15 0.61 12.94 -14.14
C PRO A 15 1.07 13.52 -15.48
N SER A 16 0.96 12.71 -16.54
CA SER A 16 1.19 13.13 -17.92
C SER A 16 0.34 14.35 -18.30
N GLY A 17 0.97 15.35 -18.92
CA GLY A 17 0.32 16.61 -19.32
C GLY A 17 0.09 17.61 -18.18
N SER A 18 0.57 17.33 -16.96
CA SER A 18 0.46 18.27 -15.84
C SER A 18 1.59 19.31 -15.86
N PRO A 19 1.35 20.53 -15.36
CA PRO A 19 2.43 21.50 -15.16
C PRO A 19 3.45 20.96 -14.14
N PRO A 20 4.72 21.45 -14.14
CA PRO A 20 5.82 20.89 -13.35
C PRO A 20 5.61 20.81 -11.82
N LYS A 21 4.57 21.47 -11.28
CA LYS A 21 4.21 21.45 -9.84
C LYS A 21 2.94 20.62 -9.54
N GLY A 22 2.34 19.97 -10.53
CA GLY A 22 1.09 19.22 -10.40
C GLY A 22 1.29 17.78 -9.92
N ALA A 23 1.95 17.56 -8.78
CA ALA A 23 2.06 16.20 -8.21
C ALA A 23 0.78 15.84 -7.44
N TYR A 24 0.15 14.72 -7.79
CA TYR A 24 -1.11 14.24 -7.21
C TYR A 24 -0.92 12.89 -6.55
N TYR A 25 -1.70 12.64 -5.49
CA TYR A 25 -1.74 11.32 -4.87
C TYR A 25 -2.34 10.29 -5.80
N ARG A 26 -1.67 9.14 -5.86
CA ARG A 26 -2.12 7.99 -6.62
C ARG A 26 -1.85 6.70 -5.86
N CYS A 27 -2.76 5.75 -5.99
CA CYS A 27 -2.53 4.40 -5.52
C CYS A 27 -1.45 3.74 -6.40
N VAL A 28 -0.45 3.15 -5.76
CA VAL A 28 0.67 2.46 -6.42
C VAL A 28 0.69 0.96 -6.11
N GLY A 29 -0.30 0.49 -5.36
CA GLY A 29 -0.49 -0.90 -5.00
C GLY A 29 -1.58 -1.05 -3.94
N ALA A 30 -2.30 -2.16 -4.00
CA ALA A 30 -3.37 -2.44 -3.07
C ALA A 30 -3.51 -3.95 -2.89
N LEU A 31 -3.88 -4.37 -1.69
CA LEU A 31 -4.16 -5.77 -1.40
C LEU A 31 -5.34 -5.92 -0.46
N HIS A 32 -5.87 -7.13 -0.45
CA HIS A 32 -6.90 -7.59 0.46
C HIS A 32 -6.38 -8.80 1.24
N HIS A 33 -6.51 -8.76 2.56
CA HIS A 33 -6.12 -9.86 3.44
C HIS A 33 -7.32 -10.41 4.21
N GLN A 34 -7.53 -11.73 4.15
CA GLN A 34 -8.52 -12.41 4.98
C GLN A 34 -7.97 -12.67 6.37
N TRP A 35 -8.75 -12.43 7.42
CA TRP A 35 -8.36 -12.62 8.81
C TRP A 35 -7.24 -11.69 9.31
N CYS A 36 -7.03 -10.54 8.66
CA CYS A 36 -6.15 -9.48 9.16
C CYS A 36 -6.97 -8.44 9.92
N TYR A 37 -7.08 -8.61 11.24
CA TYR A 37 -7.91 -7.77 12.11
C TYR A 37 -7.19 -7.46 13.43
N GLY A 38 -7.82 -6.64 14.27
CA GLY A 38 -7.27 -6.23 15.55
C GLY A 38 -5.93 -5.51 15.38
N ARG A 39 -4.85 -6.06 15.93
CA ARG A 39 -3.50 -5.47 15.85
C ARG A 39 -2.71 -5.88 14.60
N LEU A 40 -3.20 -6.84 13.82
CA LEU A 40 -2.48 -7.37 12.65
C LEU A 40 -2.20 -6.31 11.57
N PRO A 41 -3.15 -5.44 11.19
CA PRO A 41 -2.88 -4.38 10.21
C PRO A 41 -1.77 -3.41 10.65
N LEU A 42 -1.73 -3.07 11.94
CA LEU A 42 -0.70 -2.20 12.49
C LEU A 42 0.68 -2.87 12.49
N LYS A 43 0.75 -4.16 12.85
CA LYS A 43 2.00 -4.94 12.78
C LYS A 43 2.52 -5.04 11.35
N ALA A 44 1.64 -5.36 10.39
CA ALA A 44 1.98 -5.44 8.97
C ALA A 44 2.49 -4.09 8.43
N ALA A 45 1.79 -3.00 8.74
CA ALA A 45 2.23 -1.66 8.38
C ALA A 45 3.59 -1.32 9.00
N THR A 46 3.83 -1.70 10.25
CA THR A 46 5.12 -1.47 10.93
C THR A 46 6.27 -2.23 10.25
N ARG A 47 6.05 -3.49 9.89
CA ARG A 47 7.04 -4.29 9.13
C ARG A 47 7.35 -3.64 7.80
N PHE A 48 6.33 -3.25 7.04
CA PHE A 48 6.52 -2.60 5.75
C PHE A 48 7.23 -1.27 5.86
N MET A 49 6.84 -0.41 6.81
CA MET A 49 7.56 0.84 7.08
C MET A 49 9.03 0.59 7.45
N THR A 50 9.35 -0.52 8.10
CA THR A 50 10.74 -0.91 8.39
C THR A 50 11.49 -1.34 7.12
N LEU A 51 10.83 -2.09 6.24
CA LEU A 51 11.40 -2.54 4.96
C LEU A 51 11.70 -1.36 4.03
N ILE A 52 10.74 -0.44 3.83
CA ILE A 52 10.91 0.67 2.88
C ILE A 52 11.90 1.73 3.36
N LYS A 53 12.20 1.77 4.67
CA LYS A 53 13.23 2.64 5.24
C LYS A 53 14.66 2.14 5.05
N GLN A 54 14.86 0.87 4.66
CA GLN A 54 16.20 0.39 4.30
C GLN A 54 16.68 1.16 3.08
N GLU A 55 17.94 1.62 3.10
CA GLU A 55 18.48 2.53 2.08
C GLU A 55 18.33 1.97 0.66
N ASP A 56 18.73 0.71 0.46
CA ASP A 56 18.64 0.03 -0.84
C ASP A 56 17.19 -0.08 -1.34
N ASN A 57 16.27 -0.47 -0.45
CA ASN A 57 14.85 -0.54 -0.80
C ASN A 57 14.30 0.86 -1.13
N ALA A 58 14.65 1.87 -0.35
CA ALA A 58 14.22 3.25 -0.54
C ALA A 58 14.71 3.81 -1.88
N LEU A 59 15.93 3.46 -2.33
CA LEU A 59 16.45 3.84 -3.63
C LEU A 59 15.61 3.26 -4.76
N ILE A 60 15.32 1.95 -4.71
CA ILE A 60 14.52 1.29 -5.75
C ILE A 60 13.10 1.86 -5.79
N ILE A 61 12.47 2.06 -4.62
CA ILE A 61 11.12 2.65 -4.54
C ILE A 61 11.10 4.06 -5.18
N ARG A 62 12.10 4.90 -4.90
CA ARG A 62 12.20 6.23 -5.52
C ARG A 62 12.33 6.16 -7.03
N GLU A 63 13.10 5.20 -7.56
CA GLU A 63 13.22 5.00 -9.00
C GLU A 63 11.92 4.51 -9.63
N GLU A 64 11.18 3.59 -8.98
CA GLU A 64 9.84 3.18 -9.44
C GLU A 64 8.87 4.36 -9.49
N LEU A 65 8.87 5.21 -8.46
CA LEU A 65 8.02 6.41 -8.42
C LEU A 65 8.41 7.43 -9.50
N ARG A 66 9.71 7.67 -9.72
CA ARG A 66 10.20 8.54 -10.79
C ARG A 66 9.81 8.00 -12.17
N ALA A 67 9.85 6.70 -12.38
CA ALA A 67 9.45 6.09 -13.65
C ALA A 67 7.95 6.28 -13.96
N MET A 68 7.12 6.52 -12.94
CA MET A 68 5.71 6.86 -13.13
C MET A 68 5.49 8.32 -13.52
N ASP A 69 6.42 9.23 -13.20
CA ASP A 69 6.25 10.65 -13.45
C ASP A 69 6.13 10.95 -14.95
N GLY A 70 5.10 11.70 -15.32
CA GLY A 70 4.78 12.08 -16.70
C GLY A 70 4.22 10.95 -17.57
N LEU A 71 4.19 9.70 -17.08
CA LEU A 71 3.82 8.53 -17.88
C LEU A 71 2.30 8.37 -18.02
N TYR A 72 1.56 8.59 -16.93
CA TYR A 72 0.13 8.30 -16.87
C TYR A 72 -0.71 9.55 -16.62
N ARG A 73 -1.87 9.64 -17.29
CA ARG A 73 -2.85 10.72 -17.04
C ARG A 73 -3.48 10.61 -15.65
N LEU A 74 -3.90 11.73 -15.08
CA LEU A 74 -4.49 11.80 -13.72
C LEU A 74 -5.66 10.83 -13.52
N TYR A 75 -6.60 10.79 -14.49
CA TYR A 75 -7.76 9.89 -14.50
C TYR A 75 -7.66 8.82 -15.60
N GLY A 76 -6.44 8.45 -15.97
CA GLY A 76 -6.18 7.42 -16.99
C GLY A 76 -5.92 6.04 -16.39
N PRO A 77 -5.97 4.99 -17.23
CA PRO A 77 -5.63 3.64 -16.81
C PRO A 77 -4.18 3.54 -16.33
N ILE A 78 -3.93 2.62 -15.41
CA ILE A 78 -2.61 2.21 -14.94
C ILE A 78 -2.50 0.69 -14.92
N PRO A 79 -1.26 0.16 -14.91
CA PRO A 79 -1.03 -1.21 -14.49
C PRO A 79 -1.68 -1.50 -13.14
N ASP A 80 -2.11 -2.74 -12.95
CA ASP A 80 -2.67 -3.21 -11.67
C ASP A 80 -1.68 -3.02 -10.52
N VAL A 81 -0.39 -3.18 -10.82
CA VAL A 81 0.73 -2.96 -9.90
C VAL A 81 1.79 -2.09 -10.60
N PRO A 82 1.72 -0.75 -10.48
CA PRO A 82 2.65 0.16 -11.18
C PRO A 82 4.05 0.19 -10.58
N CYS A 83 4.21 -0.16 -9.30
CA CYS A 83 5.50 -0.23 -8.59
C CYS A 83 5.71 -1.67 -8.07
N PRO A 84 6.14 -2.62 -8.93
CA PRO A 84 6.21 -4.04 -8.58
C PRO A 84 7.13 -4.37 -7.41
N PHE A 85 8.29 -3.72 -7.27
CA PHE A 85 9.19 -3.96 -6.14
C PHE A 85 8.62 -3.41 -4.83
N THR A 86 8.08 -2.18 -4.87
CA THR A 86 7.38 -1.58 -3.73
C THR A 86 6.22 -2.48 -3.29
N TYR A 87 5.45 -2.98 -4.26
CA TYR A 87 4.35 -3.90 -4.01
C TYR A 87 4.82 -5.25 -3.47
N PHE A 88 5.95 -5.80 -3.93
CA PHE A 88 6.51 -7.04 -3.40
C PHE A 88 6.86 -6.91 -1.90
N LEU A 89 7.49 -5.81 -1.49
CA LEU A 89 7.77 -5.54 -0.08
C LEU A 89 6.48 -5.40 0.73
N PHE A 90 5.48 -4.75 0.15
CA PHE A 90 4.16 -4.56 0.73
C PHE A 90 3.45 -5.89 0.90
N GLU A 91 3.36 -6.72 -0.13
CA GLU A 91 2.75 -8.04 -0.08
C GLU A 91 3.43 -8.92 0.98
N SER A 92 4.77 -8.97 0.98
CA SER A 92 5.58 -9.76 1.91
C SER A 92 5.31 -9.37 3.37
N ALA A 93 5.20 -8.08 3.65
CA ALA A 93 4.93 -7.59 5.01
C ALA A 93 3.51 -7.92 5.50
N TRP A 94 2.55 -8.13 4.60
CA TRP A 94 1.17 -8.50 4.97
C TRP A 94 0.96 -10.01 5.00
N SER A 95 1.59 -10.75 4.10
CA SER A 95 1.43 -12.20 4.00
C SER A 95 2.25 -12.97 5.03
N THR A 96 3.40 -12.44 5.47
CA THR A 96 4.37 -13.21 6.26
C THR A 96 4.88 -12.44 7.48
N ASP A 97 4.90 -13.10 8.64
CA ASP A 97 5.59 -12.66 9.84
C ASP A 97 6.40 -13.82 10.43
N LEU A 98 7.72 -13.62 10.53
CA LEU A 98 8.67 -14.60 11.08
C LEU A 98 9.33 -14.08 12.37
N SER A 99 8.81 -13.00 12.97
CA SER A 99 9.46 -12.32 14.09
C SER A 99 9.49 -13.13 15.39
N LYS A 100 8.60 -14.11 15.54
CA LYS A 100 8.53 -15.01 16.70
C LYS A 100 8.14 -16.41 16.24
N GLU A 101 8.81 -17.42 16.76
CA GLU A 101 8.60 -18.82 16.38
C GLU A 101 7.15 -19.27 16.68
N GLU A 102 6.62 -18.91 17.85
CA GLU A 102 5.25 -19.25 18.30
C GLU A 102 4.14 -18.45 17.60
N ASP A 103 4.42 -17.23 17.12
CA ASP A 103 3.45 -16.35 16.45
C ASP A 103 3.73 -16.22 14.95
N SER A 104 4.56 -17.11 14.39
CA SER A 104 4.89 -17.07 12.98
C SER A 104 3.64 -17.36 12.16
N TYR A 105 3.39 -16.55 11.14
CA TYR A 105 2.25 -16.77 10.27
C TYR A 105 2.60 -16.51 8.82
N ASN A 106 1.96 -17.31 7.96
CA ASN A 106 1.92 -17.13 6.53
C ASN A 106 0.45 -17.18 6.11
N SER A 107 0.00 -16.15 5.39
CA SER A 107 -1.37 -16.03 4.93
C SER A 107 -1.41 -15.53 3.49
N ASN A 108 -2.43 -15.97 2.76
CA ASN A 108 -2.67 -15.49 1.41
C ASN A 108 -3.26 -14.08 1.43
N VAL A 109 -2.69 -13.22 0.60
CA VAL A 109 -3.25 -11.91 0.25
C VAL A 109 -3.70 -11.92 -1.20
N MET A 110 -4.70 -11.12 -1.52
CA MET A 110 -5.19 -10.94 -2.88
C MET A 110 -4.82 -9.55 -3.36
N THR A 111 -4.05 -9.47 -4.45
CA THR A 111 -3.75 -8.20 -5.12
C THR A 111 -5.04 -7.53 -5.59
N LEU A 112 -5.15 -6.24 -5.34
CA LEU A 112 -6.19 -5.37 -5.88
C LEU A 112 -5.54 -4.42 -6.89
N LYS A 113 -6.31 -3.96 -7.87
CA LYS A 113 -5.75 -3.09 -8.91
C LYS A 113 -5.50 -1.70 -8.33
N ALA A 114 -4.36 -1.12 -8.62
CA ALA A 114 -4.04 0.25 -8.22
C ALA A 114 -5.05 1.28 -8.78
N GLY A 115 -5.66 1.01 -9.93
CA GLY A 115 -6.70 1.87 -10.50
C GLY A 115 -8.08 1.73 -9.84
N GLU A 116 -8.29 0.70 -9.02
CA GLU A 116 -9.54 0.45 -8.31
C GLU A 116 -9.59 1.27 -7.01
N GLY A 117 -10.73 1.89 -6.75
CA GLY A 117 -10.91 2.76 -5.58
C GLY A 117 -11.19 1.98 -4.30
N SER A 118 -11.03 2.64 -3.15
CA SER A 118 -11.25 2.04 -1.81
C SER A 118 -12.68 1.59 -1.49
N LYS A 119 -13.64 1.90 -2.38
CA LYS A 119 -15.07 1.56 -2.21
C LYS A 119 -15.46 0.21 -2.81
N GLN A 120 -14.55 -0.44 -3.54
CA GLN A 120 -14.87 -1.65 -4.31
C GLN A 120 -14.63 -2.95 -3.53
N GLY A 121 -14.19 -2.87 -2.26
CA GLY A 121 -13.99 -4.02 -1.38
C GLY A 121 -14.96 -4.07 -0.20
N VAL A 122 -15.11 -5.28 0.36
CA VAL A 122 -15.80 -5.50 1.63
C VAL A 122 -14.75 -5.44 2.74
N ASN A 123 -14.76 -4.37 3.53
CA ASN A 123 -13.90 -4.21 4.71
C ASN A 123 -14.76 -4.22 5.95
N ASN A 124 -14.34 -4.97 6.97
CA ASN A 124 -15.12 -5.09 8.20
C ASN A 124 -14.70 -4.07 9.25
N ASP A 125 -13.40 -3.79 9.37
CA ASP A 125 -12.86 -3.02 10.49
C ASP A 125 -12.24 -1.68 10.06
N GLY A 126 -11.92 -1.52 8.78
CA GLY A 126 -11.33 -0.29 8.23
C GLY A 126 -10.46 -0.56 7.01
N ILE A 127 -9.72 0.47 6.59
CA ILE A 127 -8.67 0.38 5.57
C ILE A 127 -7.37 0.98 6.08
N THR A 128 -6.25 0.38 5.67
CA THR A 128 -4.91 0.93 5.90
C THR A 128 -4.44 1.67 4.66
N ILE A 129 -3.86 2.86 4.85
CA ILE A 129 -3.26 3.67 3.80
C ILE A 129 -1.84 4.04 4.23
N ILE A 130 -0.86 3.77 3.37
CA ILE A 130 0.54 4.13 3.62
C ILE A 130 1.02 5.02 2.48
N ASP A 131 1.46 6.22 2.83
CA ASP A 131 2.11 7.14 1.91
C ASP A 131 3.60 6.80 1.81
N VAL A 132 4.02 6.39 0.61
CA VAL A 132 5.41 6.03 0.28
C VAL A 132 6.10 7.08 -0.58
N THR A 133 5.52 8.29 -0.69
CA THR A 133 6.13 9.41 -1.46
C THR A 133 7.57 9.68 -1.06
N ASP A 134 7.86 9.63 0.24
CA ASP A 134 9.23 9.60 0.77
C ASP A 134 9.43 8.32 1.60
N PRO A 135 10.08 7.28 1.04
CA PRO A 135 10.30 6.01 1.74
C PRO A 135 11.13 6.13 3.02
N ALA A 136 11.93 7.19 3.18
CA ALA A 136 12.65 7.45 4.43
C ALA A 136 11.73 7.99 5.52
N ASN A 137 10.67 8.71 5.14
CA ASN A 137 9.70 9.33 6.02
C ASN A 137 8.25 8.95 5.62
N PRO A 138 7.89 7.65 5.63
CA PRO A 138 6.57 7.23 5.22
C PRO A 138 5.51 7.65 6.24
N SER A 139 4.29 7.89 5.78
CA SER A 139 3.15 8.21 6.65
C SER A 139 2.14 7.06 6.67
N TYR A 140 1.63 6.73 7.85
CA TYR A 140 0.63 5.67 8.05
C TYR A 140 -0.69 6.28 8.49
N HIS A 141 -1.78 5.83 7.87
CA HIS A 141 -3.14 6.20 8.25
C HIS A 141 -4.03 4.96 8.29
N ILE A 142 -4.96 4.93 9.24
CA ILE A 142 -6.06 3.97 9.29
C ILE A 142 -7.38 4.72 9.23
N VAL A 143 -8.26 4.29 8.34
CA VAL A 143 -9.63 4.82 8.24
C VAL A 143 -10.57 3.73 8.73
N MET A 144 -11.10 3.91 9.94
CA MET A 144 -12.07 3.00 10.53
C MET A 144 -13.42 3.15 9.82
N LEU A 145 -14.08 2.04 9.47
CA LEU A 145 -15.37 2.06 8.77
C LEU A 145 -16.58 1.95 9.71
N GLN A 146 -16.41 2.24 11.01
CA GLN A 146 -17.52 2.28 11.96
C GLN A 146 -18.00 3.71 12.24
N CYS A 147 -19.29 3.93 11.96
CA CYS A 147 -20.09 4.91 12.69
C CYS A 147 -19.99 4.60 14.19
N PHE A 148 -19.52 5.56 14.98
CA PHE A 148 -19.75 5.56 16.41
C PHE A 148 -21.26 5.63 16.65
N ILE A 149 -21.84 4.64 17.33
CA ILE A 149 -23.09 4.77 18.09
C ILE A 149 -22.75 4.45 19.54
#